data_AF-A0A969T309-F1
#
_entry.id   AF-A0A969T309-F1
#
_cell.length_a   1.000
_cell.length_b   1.000
_cell.length_c   1.000
_cell.angle_alpha   90.00
_cell.angle_beta   90.00
_cell.angle_gamma   90.00
#
_symmetry.space_group_name_H-M   'P 1'
#
loop_
_entity.id
_entity.type
_entity.pdbx_description
1 polymer ?
#
loop_
_entity_poly.entity_id
_entity_poly.type
_entity_poly.pdbx_seq_one_letter_code
_entity_poly.pdbx_strand_id
1 'polypeptide(L)'
;MQYLLYPVALYLILIGIRYLLTFLQLRKVVLQYPKFQAQSAKAVPAELRQLFQTSIAELAVHGFKPCCYVQARSMSKIEPPTGWELLLYHREHKTYAKVGLRLLTEPADLFEIGFYTFFKDQSLLITLNGQAHGVIDQVPRATLQDPYSADLSVQWQMHQEKLSQLAATQAACALAPEVFSRLCNCTSGSIWMLRCNLEGWLKRQRKNLSWADAP
;
A
#
# COMPACT_ATOMS: atom_id res chain seq x y z
N MET A 1 16.14 53.76 -19.13
CA MET A 1 15.10 52.71 -19.22
C MET A 1 15.64 51.34 -19.69
N GLN A 2 16.72 51.24 -20.48
CA GLN A 2 17.28 49.94 -20.91
C GLN A 2 17.75 49.03 -19.76
N TYR A 3 18.23 49.59 -18.65
CA TYR A 3 18.72 48.81 -17.51
C TYR A 3 17.63 47.97 -16.80
N LEU A 4 16.35 48.32 -16.96
CA LEU A 4 15.21 47.56 -16.43
C LEU A 4 14.90 46.28 -17.22
N LEU A 5 15.41 46.15 -18.45
CA LEU A 5 15.18 44.96 -19.28
C LEU A 5 16.07 43.78 -18.87
N TYR A 6 17.28 44.03 -18.36
CA TYR A 6 18.20 42.98 -17.91
C TYR A 6 17.65 42.09 -16.78
N PRO A 7 17.06 42.62 -15.68
CA PRO A 7 16.51 41.77 -14.63
C PRO A 7 15.31 40.94 -15.13
N VAL A 8 14.49 41.48 -16.03
CA VAL A 8 13.37 40.75 -16.64
C VAL A 8 13.89 39.60 -17.51
N ALA A 9 14.88 39.86 -18.37
CA ALA A 9 15.49 38.82 -19.20
C ALA A 9 16.15 37.73 -18.35
N LEU A 10 16.91 38.10 -17.32
CA LEU A 10 17.52 37.15 -16.40
C LEU A 10 16.46 36.29 -15.69
N TYR A 11 15.37 36.90 -15.22
CA TYR A 11 14.27 36.18 -14.59
C TYR A 11 13.62 35.15 -15.53
N LEU A 12 13.38 35.53 -16.78
CA LEU A 12 12.85 34.60 -17.80
C LEU A 12 13.82 33.45 -18.11
N ILE A 13 15.11 33.72 -18.18
CA ILE A 13 16.15 32.68 -18.35
C ILE A 13 16.14 31.71 -17.18
N LEU A 14 16.08 32.21 -15.93
CA LEU A 14 16.01 31.37 -14.74
C LEU A 14 14.76 30.48 -14.71
N ILE A 15 13.61 31.02 -15.15
CA ILE A 15 12.38 30.23 -15.35
C ILE A 15 12.61 29.13 -16.39
N GLY A 16 13.20 29.48 -17.54
CA GLY A 16 13.50 28.52 -18.61
C GLY A 16 14.42 27.39 -18.15
N ILE A 17 15.48 27.72 -17.42
CA ILE A 17 16.41 26.74 -16.82
C ILE A 17 15.66 25.83 -15.83
N ARG A 18 14.80 26.39 -14.96
CA ARG A 18 14.01 25.60 -14.01
C ARG A 18 13.11 24.60 -14.72
N TYR A 19 12.36 25.03 -15.74
CA TYR A 19 11.50 24.13 -16.52
C TYR A 19 12.30 23.05 -17.25
N LEU A 20 13.46 23.42 -17.84
CA LEU A 20 14.33 22.46 -18.51
C LEU A 20 14.85 21.40 -17.53
N LEU A 21 15.31 21.81 -16.34
CA LEU A 21 15.77 20.88 -15.31
C LEU A 21 14.65 19.94 -14.84
N THR A 22 13.44 20.46 -14.58
CA THR A 22 12.28 19.64 -14.21
C THR A 22 11.92 18.67 -15.33
N PHE A 23 11.91 19.11 -16.59
CA PHE A 23 11.64 18.25 -17.74
C PHE A 23 12.68 17.12 -17.87
N LEU A 24 13.97 17.45 -17.70
CA LEU A 24 15.05 16.46 -17.73
C LEU A 24 14.94 15.46 -16.57
N GLN A 25 14.54 15.91 -15.38
CA GLN A 25 14.29 15.03 -14.23
C GLN A 25 13.11 14.10 -14.51
N LEU A 26 11.98 14.61 -15.00
CA LEU A 26 10.81 13.80 -15.35
C LEU A 26 11.12 12.79 -16.46
N ARG A 27 11.92 13.17 -17.47
CA ARG A 27 12.36 12.25 -18.53
C ARG A 27 13.21 11.09 -18.01
N LYS A 28 13.93 11.28 -16.89
CA LYS A 28 14.70 10.21 -16.24
C LYS A 28 13.83 9.27 -15.39
N VAL A 29 12.60 9.66 -15.05
CA VAL A 29 11.69 8.79 -14.29
C VAL A 29 11.20 7.69 -15.21
N VAL A 30 11.80 6.51 -15.08
CA VAL A 30 11.31 5.31 -15.77
C VAL A 30 10.26 4.65 -14.89
N LEU A 31 9.00 4.76 -15.32
CA LEU A 31 7.89 4.08 -14.70
C LEU A 31 7.80 2.63 -15.19
N GLN A 32 7.36 1.74 -14.31
CA GLN A 32 7.03 0.35 -14.59
C GLN A 32 5.74 -0.01 -13.85
N TYR A 33 5.12 -1.13 -14.20
CA TYR A 33 4.00 -1.64 -13.41
C TYR A 33 4.50 -2.19 -12.08
N PRO A 34 3.80 -1.90 -10.97
CA PRO A 34 4.15 -2.49 -9.71
C PRO A 34 3.91 -4.00 -9.79
N LYS A 35 4.76 -4.77 -9.10
CA LYS A 35 4.66 -6.23 -9.05
C LYS A 35 4.81 -6.71 -7.62
N PHE A 36 3.76 -7.29 -7.08
CA PHE A 36 3.67 -7.94 -5.78
C PHE A 36 3.58 -9.43 -5.99
N GLN A 37 4.51 -10.17 -5.40
CA GLN A 37 4.55 -11.62 -5.46
C GLN A 37 4.71 -12.17 -4.05
N ALA A 38 3.78 -13.04 -3.63
CA ALA A 38 3.92 -13.78 -2.39
C ALA A 38 5.15 -14.70 -2.47
N GLN A 39 5.92 -14.72 -1.39
CA GLN A 39 7.17 -15.45 -1.27
C GLN A 39 7.22 -16.19 0.06
N SER A 40 7.94 -17.31 0.06
CA SER A 40 8.22 -18.04 1.29
C SER A 40 9.26 -17.30 2.15
N ALA A 41 9.22 -17.52 3.47
CA ALA A 41 10.21 -16.95 4.39
C ALA A 41 11.67 -17.27 4.03
N LYS A 42 11.92 -18.40 3.36
CA LYS A 42 13.28 -18.81 2.95
C LYS A 42 13.89 -17.91 1.88
N ALA A 43 13.05 -17.23 1.08
CA ALA A 43 13.51 -16.31 0.03
C ALA A 43 13.88 -14.92 0.59
N VAL A 44 13.51 -14.63 1.84
CA VAL A 44 13.74 -13.34 2.47
C VAL A 44 15.09 -13.35 3.21
N PRO A 45 15.96 -12.36 2.97
CA PRO A 45 17.20 -12.16 3.73
C PRO A 45 16.97 -12.27 5.24
N ALA A 46 17.92 -12.89 5.95
CA ALA A 46 17.76 -13.18 7.38
C ALA A 46 17.64 -11.90 8.22
N GLU A 47 18.36 -10.86 7.81
CA GLU A 47 18.38 -9.53 8.42
C GLU A 47 17.00 -8.88 8.36
N LEU A 48 16.34 -8.96 7.19
CA LEU A 48 14.99 -8.44 7.01
C LEU A 48 13.98 -9.24 7.83
N ARG A 49 14.12 -10.57 7.89
CA ARG A 49 13.27 -11.41 8.74
C ARG A 49 13.38 -11.06 10.21
N GLN A 50 14.60 -10.73 10.66
CA GLN A 50 14.86 -10.29 12.02
C GLN A 50 14.26 -8.91 12.28
N LEU A 51 14.40 -7.96 11.35
CA LEU A 51 13.79 -6.63 11.46
C LEU A 51 12.27 -6.72 11.64
N PHE A 52 11.59 -7.56 10.86
CA PHE A 52 10.14 -7.71 10.98
C PHE A 52 9.67 -8.39 12.28
N GLN A 53 10.54 -8.98 13.10
CA GLN A 53 10.12 -9.63 14.35
C GLN A 53 9.47 -8.64 15.33
N THR A 54 9.94 -7.39 15.36
CA THR A 54 9.36 -6.35 16.22
C THR A 54 7.90 -6.10 15.86
N SER A 55 7.61 -5.83 14.58
CA SER A 55 6.23 -5.63 14.12
C SER A 55 5.36 -6.88 14.24
N ILE A 56 5.95 -8.08 14.08
CA ILE A 56 5.22 -9.34 14.31
C ILE A 56 4.79 -9.42 15.77
N ALA A 57 5.68 -9.14 16.72
CA ALA A 57 5.38 -9.19 18.14
C ALA A 57 4.30 -8.16 18.53
N GLU A 58 4.42 -6.93 18.05
CA GLU A 58 3.43 -5.86 18.28
C GLU A 58 2.05 -6.23 17.74
N LEU A 59 1.96 -6.65 16.48
CA LEU A 59 0.68 -7.02 15.86
C LEU A 59 0.11 -8.34 16.42
N ALA A 60 0.94 -9.23 16.96
CA ALA A 60 0.48 -10.46 17.60
C ALA A 60 -0.33 -10.18 18.88
N VAL A 61 -0.03 -9.10 19.62
CA VAL A 61 -0.85 -8.64 20.76
C VAL A 61 -2.29 -8.35 20.34
N HIS A 62 -2.48 -7.90 19.10
CA HIS A 62 -3.78 -7.63 18.50
C HIS A 62 -4.38 -8.82 17.73
N GLY A 63 -3.84 -10.03 17.89
CA GLY A 63 -4.40 -11.25 17.29
C GLY A 63 -3.99 -11.52 15.83
N PHE A 64 -3.10 -10.72 15.25
CA PHE A 64 -2.57 -11.00 13.92
C PHE A 64 -1.58 -12.15 13.94
N LYS A 65 -1.63 -13.00 12.92
CA LYS A 65 -0.67 -14.09 12.71
C LYS A 65 0.13 -13.88 11.44
N PRO A 66 1.46 -14.09 11.44
CA PRO A 66 2.27 -13.98 10.23
C PRO A 66 1.79 -14.99 9.19
N CYS A 67 1.66 -14.53 7.94
CA CYS A 67 1.11 -15.34 6.86
C CYS A 67 2.16 -15.64 5.78
N CYS A 68 2.65 -14.60 5.11
CA CYS A 68 3.68 -14.73 4.10
C CYS A 68 4.45 -13.42 3.93
N TYR A 69 5.54 -13.47 3.18
CA TYR A 69 6.22 -12.27 2.72
C TYR A 69 5.77 -11.92 1.31
N VAL A 70 5.85 -10.65 0.97
CA VAL A 70 5.56 -10.17 -0.37
C VAL A 70 6.77 -9.41 -0.89
N GLN A 71 7.21 -9.80 -2.07
CA GLN A 71 8.20 -9.07 -2.82
C GLN A 71 7.48 -8.00 -3.63
N ALA A 72 7.70 -6.73 -3.29
CA ALA A 72 7.04 -5.57 -3.87
C ALA A 72 8.01 -4.82 -4.79
N ARG A 73 7.64 -4.68 -6.06
CA ARG A 73 8.32 -3.80 -7.01
C ARG A 73 7.53 -2.51 -7.13
N SER A 74 8.19 -1.39 -6.87
CA SER A 74 7.60 -0.06 -7.02
C SER A 74 7.36 0.28 -8.49
N MET A 75 6.47 1.25 -8.72
CA MET A 75 6.26 1.85 -10.04
C MET A 75 7.50 2.59 -10.54
N SER A 76 8.28 3.15 -9.64
CA SER A 76 9.55 3.80 -10.00
C SER A 76 10.64 2.75 -10.10
N LYS A 77 11.38 2.72 -11.22
CA LYS A 77 12.62 1.94 -11.32
C LYS A 77 13.73 2.62 -10.50
N ILE A 78 13.70 2.42 -9.19
CA ILE A 78 14.75 2.83 -8.25
C ILE A 78 15.61 1.60 -7.96
N GLU A 79 16.91 1.73 -7.78
CA GLU A 79 17.76 0.61 -7.33
C GLU A 79 17.97 0.66 -5.80
N PRO A 80 17.78 -0.45 -5.07
CA PRO A 80 17.33 -1.75 -5.57
C PRO A 80 15.83 -1.75 -5.93
N PRO A 81 15.42 -2.44 -7.01
CA PRO A 81 14.08 -2.33 -7.60
C PRO A 81 12.99 -3.04 -6.80
N THR A 82 13.29 -3.51 -5.59
CA THR A 82 12.45 -4.48 -4.90
C THR A 82 12.52 -4.29 -3.40
N GLY A 83 11.37 -3.95 -2.81
CA GLY A 83 11.13 -3.98 -1.38
C GLY A 83 10.58 -5.33 -0.94
N TRP A 84 10.73 -5.61 0.34
CA TRP A 84 10.08 -6.73 1.01
C TRP A 84 9.03 -6.17 1.97
N GLU A 85 7.86 -6.78 1.95
CA GLU A 85 6.76 -6.51 2.86
C GLU A 85 6.39 -7.80 3.58
N LEU A 86 5.89 -7.69 4.80
CA LEU A 86 5.32 -8.77 5.57
C LEU A 86 3.79 -8.66 5.54
N LEU A 87 3.12 -9.79 5.31
CA LEU A 87 1.67 -9.91 5.50
C LEU A 87 1.36 -10.71 6.75
N LEU A 88 0.52 -10.14 7.60
CA LEU A 88 -0.12 -10.81 8.71
C LEU A 88 -1.63 -10.82 8.52
N TYR A 89 -2.30 -11.82 9.09
CA TYR A 89 -3.73 -12.00 8.93
C TYR A 89 -4.43 -12.13 10.29
N HIS A 90 -5.54 -11.42 10.43
CA HIS A 90 -6.44 -11.50 11.57
C HIS A 90 -7.67 -12.32 11.17
N ARG A 91 -7.79 -13.54 11.71
CA ARG A 91 -8.83 -14.50 11.27
C ARG A 91 -10.26 -14.02 11.55
N GLU A 92 -10.50 -13.46 12.73
CA GLU A 92 -11.84 -13.04 13.16
C GLU A 92 -12.40 -11.89 12.31
N HIS A 93 -11.61 -10.81 12.15
CA HIS A 93 -11.97 -9.66 11.34
C HIS A 93 -11.76 -9.84 9.82
N LYS A 94 -11.11 -10.93 9.41
CA LYS A 94 -10.72 -11.21 8.01
C LYS A 94 -9.90 -10.06 7.41
N THR A 95 -9.00 -9.51 8.22
CA THR A 95 -8.20 -8.33 7.90
C THR A 95 -6.75 -8.72 7.67
N TYR A 96 -6.14 -8.14 6.66
CA TYR A 96 -4.69 -8.21 6.45
C TYR A 96 -4.01 -6.97 7.03
N ALA A 97 -2.93 -7.19 7.78
CA ALA A 97 -1.95 -6.16 8.07
C ALA A 97 -0.79 -6.31 7.09
N LYS A 98 -0.45 -5.23 6.39
CA LYS A 98 0.71 -5.13 5.52
C LYS A 98 1.75 -4.28 6.21
N VAL A 99 2.95 -4.81 6.38
CA VAL A 99 4.07 -4.15 7.03
C VAL A 99 5.19 -3.98 6.02
N GLY A 100 5.48 -2.74 5.64
CA GLY A 100 6.61 -2.37 4.79
C GLY A 100 7.71 -1.68 5.60
N LEU A 101 8.90 -1.58 5.03
CA LEU A 101 9.95 -0.69 5.57
C LEU A 101 9.73 0.72 5.03
N ARG A 102 9.75 1.72 5.92
CA ARG A 102 9.64 3.12 5.53
C ARG A 102 10.97 3.58 4.93
N LEU A 103 10.95 4.01 3.67
CA LEU A 103 12.16 4.47 2.97
C LEU A 103 12.53 5.92 3.32
N LEU A 104 11.55 6.73 3.71
CA LEU A 104 11.76 8.09 4.17
C LEU A 104 11.87 8.07 5.69
N THR A 105 13.03 8.47 6.21
CA THR A 105 13.31 8.53 7.65
C THR A 105 12.47 9.62 8.32
N GLU A 106 11.20 9.35 8.56
CA GLU A 106 10.52 9.95 9.70
C GLU A 106 11.10 9.28 10.95
N PRO A 107 11.63 10.05 11.91
CA PRO A 107 12.43 9.51 13.01
C PRO A 107 11.64 8.64 13.99
N ALA A 108 10.31 8.59 13.89
CA ALA A 108 9.44 7.90 14.85
C ALA A 108 9.21 6.42 14.49
N ASP A 109 8.99 6.08 13.23
CA ASP A 109 8.52 4.75 12.83
C ASP A 109 9.35 4.15 11.68
N LEU A 110 9.96 3.00 11.94
CA LEU A 110 10.73 2.23 10.95
C LEU A 110 9.82 1.51 9.94
N PHE A 111 8.59 1.21 10.34
CA PHE A 111 7.65 0.39 9.57
C PHE A 111 6.44 1.19 9.10
N GLU A 112 6.02 0.92 7.87
CA GLU A 112 4.75 1.37 7.32
C GLU A 112 3.72 0.27 7.52
N ILE A 113 2.71 0.50 8.37
CA ILE A 113 1.66 -0.47 8.66
C ILE A 113 0.34 0.01 8.07
N GLY A 114 -0.30 -0.85 7.28
CA GLY A 114 -1.64 -0.61 6.75
C GLY A 114 -2.56 -1.82 6.97
N PHE A 115 -3.81 -1.55 7.30
CA PHE A 115 -4.86 -2.56 7.48
C PHE A 115 -5.81 -2.59 6.30
N TYR A 116 -6.15 -3.80 5.83
CA TYR A 116 -6.91 -4.03 4.62
C TYR A 116 -7.99 -5.09 4.86
N THR A 117 -9.26 -4.69 4.72
CA THR A 117 -10.40 -5.62 4.80
C THR A 117 -11.22 -5.56 3.52
N PHE A 118 -11.32 -6.69 2.82
CA PHE A 118 -12.10 -6.81 1.60
C PHE A 118 -13.51 -7.31 1.92
N PHE A 119 -14.50 -6.83 1.18
CA PHE A 119 -15.90 -7.22 1.35
C PHE A 119 -16.42 -8.01 0.15
N LYS A 120 -17.51 -8.76 0.34
CA LYS A 120 -18.13 -9.58 -0.73
C LYS A 120 -18.69 -8.73 -1.89
N ASP A 121 -19.08 -7.49 -1.63
CA ASP A 121 -19.54 -6.52 -2.62
C ASP A 121 -18.38 -5.84 -3.38
N GLN A 122 -17.15 -6.31 -3.15
CA GLN A 122 -15.92 -5.83 -3.78
C GLN A 122 -15.48 -4.46 -3.28
N SER A 123 -16.07 -3.96 -2.19
CA SER A 123 -15.54 -2.79 -1.50
C SER A 123 -14.30 -3.17 -0.69
N LEU A 124 -13.52 -2.15 -0.31
CA LEU A 124 -12.28 -2.30 0.44
C LEU A 124 -12.21 -1.25 1.55
N LEU A 125 -11.99 -1.66 2.79
CA LEU A 125 -11.61 -0.75 3.87
C LEU A 125 -10.08 -0.75 3.99
N ILE A 126 -9.49 0.44 3.90
CA ILE A 126 -8.05 0.68 4.07
C ILE A 126 -7.85 1.64 5.23
N THR A 127 -7.00 1.27 6.18
CA THR A 127 -6.52 2.20 7.21
C THR A 127 -5.01 2.28 7.11
N LEU A 128 -4.50 3.47 6.76
CA LEU A 128 -3.07 3.79 6.67
C LEU A 128 -2.67 4.67 7.85
N ASN A 129 -1.40 5.07 7.92
CA ASN A 129 -0.92 6.03 8.91
C ASN A 129 0.13 6.98 8.30
N GLY A 130 -0.26 8.22 8.05
CA GLY A 130 0.55 9.25 7.41
C GLY A 130 0.81 9.00 5.93
N GLN A 131 0.03 8.16 5.24
CA GLN A 131 0.27 7.76 3.85
C GLN A 131 -0.88 8.06 2.88
N ALA A 132 -2.02 8.56 3.37
CA ALA A 132 -3.15 8.92 2.51
C ALA A 132 -2.78 9.98 1.48
N HIS A 133 -1.82 10.87 1.79
CA HIS A 133 -1.31 11.87 0.85
C HIS A 133 -0.64 11.26 -0.39
N GLY A 134 -0.16 10.01 -0.31
CA GLY A 134 0.40 9.27 -1.44
C GLY A 134 -0.65 8.64 -2.35
N VAL A 135 -1.92 8.62 -1.94
CA VAL A 135 -3.03 8.09 -2.73
C VAL A 135 -3.52 9.19 -3.70
N ILE A 136 -3.20 9.03 -4.98
CA ILE A 136 -3.62 9.97 -6.03
C ILE A 136 -5.07 9.66 -6.41
N ASP A 137 -6.03 10.54 -6.09
CA ASP A 137 -7.48 10.38 -6.39
C ASP A 137 -8.18 9.30 -5.52
N GLN A 138 -9.51 9.22 -5.61
CA GLN A 138 -10.31 8.27 -4.85
C GLN A 138 -10.16 6.85 -5.41
N VAL A 139 -9.77 5.90 -4.56
CA VAL A 139 -9.77 4.47 -4.90
C VAL A 139 -11.23 4.01 -5.05
N PRO A 140 -11.66 3.55 -6.24
CA PRO A 140 -13.06 3.17 -6.46
C PRO A 140 -13.51 2.08 -5.48
N ARG A 141 -14.70 2.27 -4.88
CA ARG A 141 -15.29 1.35 -3.87
C ARG A 141 -14.40 1.11 -2.65
N ALA A 142 -13.45 2.00 -2.37
CA ALA A 142 -12.67 1.91 -1.13
C ALA A 142 -13.07 3.00 -0.13
N THR A 143 -13.07 2.63 1.14
CA THR A 143 -13.09 3.55 2.26
C THR A 143 -11.67 3.66 2.79
N LEU A 144 -11.07 4.85 2.69
CA LEU A 144 -9.73 5.13 3.20
C LEU A 144 -9.82 5.89 4.53
N GLN A 145 -9.05 5.45 5.51
CA GLN A 145 -8.83 6.15 6.78
C GLN A 145 -7.32 6.36 6.97
N ASP A 146 -6.98 7.50 7.55
CA ASP A 146 -5.60 7.81 7.94
C ASP A 146 -5.64 8.67 9.21
N PRO A 147 -5.52 8.06 10.39
CA PRO A 147 -5.69 8.75 11.65
C PRO A 147 -4.45 9.55 12.07
N TYR A 148 -3.31 9.40 11.38
CA TYR A 148 -2.07 10.08 11.69
C TYR A 148 -1.67 9.94 13.18
N SER A 149 -1.64 8.70 13.69
CA SER A 149 -1.35 8.36 15.08
C SER A 149 -0.01 7.63 15.19
N ALA A 150 0.83 7.97 16.16
CA ALA A 150 2.04 7.20 16.46
C ALA A 150 1.74 5.87 17.18
N ASP A 151 0.52 5.68 17.68
CA ASP A 151 0.10 4.44 18.36
C ASP A 151 -0.62 3.50 17.39
N LEU A 152 0.00 2.34 17.15
CA LEU A 152 -0.54 1.24 16.37
C LEU A 152 -1.91 0.75 16.90
N SER A 153 -2.10 0.75 18.21
CA SER A 153 -3.35 0.33 18.86
C SER A 153 -4.51 1.25 18.45
N VAL A 154 -4.24 2.56 18.39
CA VAL A 154 -5.23 3.56 17.94
C VAL A 154 -5.55 3.36 16.47
N GLN A 155 -4.54 3.15 15.62
CA GLN A 155 -4.74 2.87 14.20
C GLN A 155 -5.61 1.61 14.00
N TRP A 156 -5.33 0.55 14.75
CA TRP A 156 -6.09 -0.71 14.68
C TRP A 156 -7.51 -0.56 15.21
N GLN A 157 -7.70 0.11 16.34
CA GLN A 157 -9.02 0.39 16.90
C GLN A 157 -9.89 1.16 15.90
N MET A 158 -9.35 2.19 15.25
CA MET A 158 -10.09 2.94 14.24
C MET A 158 -10.49 2.10 13.02
N HIS A 159 -9.64 1.13 12.63
CA HIS A 159 -10.01 0.15 11.60
C HIS A 159 -11.17 -0.73 12.07
N GLN A 160 -11.11 -1.26 13.30
CA GLN A 160 -12.18 -2.10 13.86
C GLN A 160 -13.51 -1.35 13.98
N GLU A 161 -13.48 -0.11 14.47
CA GLU A 161 -14.67 0.74 14.59
C GLU A 161 -15.30 0.94 13.21
N LYS A 162 -14.49 1.25 12.19
CA LYS A 162 -15.02 1.42 10.83
C LYS A 162 -15.50 0.11 10.22
N LEU A 163 -14.79 -0.98 10.48
CA LEU A 163 -15.18 -2.31 10.06
C LEU A 163 -16.53 -2.72 10.66
N SER A 164 -16.76 -2.46 11.95
CA SER A 164 -18.04 -2.79 12.60
C SER A 164 -19.22 -1.99 12.03
N GLN A 165 -19.00 -0.70 11.70
CA GLN A 165 -19.99 0.11 10.99
C GLN A 165 -20.34 -0.46 9.61
N LEU A 166 -19.32 -0.87 8.84
CA LEU A 166 -19.52 -1.44 7.50
C LEU A 166 -20.10 -2.85 7.56
N ALA A 167 -19.75 -3.65 8.56
CA ALA A 167 -20.20 -5.03 8.74
C ALA A 167 -21.72 -5.18 8.82
N ALA A 168 -22.43 -4.12 9.24
CA ALA A 168 -23.90 -4.08 9.23
C ALA A 168 -24.51 -4.18 7.83
N THR A 169 -23.77 -3.79 6.79
CA THR A 169 -24.24 -3.73 5.39
C THR A 169 -23.40 -4.58 4.44
N GLN A 170 -22.15 -4.88 4.79
CA GLN A 170 -21.17 -5.53 3.94
C GLN A 170 -20.49 -6.68 4.67
N ALA A 171 -20.55 -7.89 4.13
CA ALA A 171 -19.89 -9.04 4.73
C ALA A 171 -18.40 -9.09 4.33
N ALA A 172 -17.50 -9.12 5.33
CA ALA A 172 -16.07 -9.29 5.10
C ALA A 172 -15.75 -10.65 4.44
N CYS A 173 -14.79 -10.62 3.50
CA CYS A 173 -14.37 -11.74 2.69
C CYS A 173 -12.92 -12.12 3.03
N ALA A 174 -12.72 -13.39 3.40
CA ALA A 174 -11.39 -13.95 3.57
C ALA A 174 -10.78 -14.20 2.19
N LEU A 175 -9.64 -13.59 1.91
CA LEU A 175 -8.90 -13.79 0.68
C LEU A 175 -7.66 -14.63 0.96
N ALA A 176 -7.23 -15.44 -0.02
CA ALA A 176 -5.93 -16.08 0.04
C ALA A 176 -4.80 -15.04 -0.13
N PRO A 177 -3.60 -15.26 0.41
CA PRO A 177 -2.51 -14.29 0.34
C PRO A 177 -2.08 -13.96 -1.10
N GLU A 178 -2.05 -14.95 -2.00
CA GLU A 178 -1.68 -14.76 -3.41
C GLU A 178 -2.75 -13.96 -4.16
N VAL A 179 -4.00 -14.06 -3.71
CA VAL A 179 -5.10 -13.26 -4.21
C VAL A 179 -4.97 -11.83 -3.70
N PHE A 180 -4.71 -11.65 -2.40
CA PHE A 180 -4.46 -10.36 -1.79
C PHE A 180 -3.31 -9.62 -2.50
N SER A 181 -2.14 -10.25 -2.68
CA SER A 181 -0.99 -9.63 -3.37
C SER A 181 -1.34 -9.23 -4.81
N ARG A 182 -2.17 -10.01 -5.51
CA ARG A 182 -2.67 -9.65 -6.86
C ARG A 182 -3.64 -8.47 -6.83
N LEU A 183 -4.43 -8.31 -5.79
CA LEU A 183 -5.27 -7.12 -5.63
C LEU A 183 -4.44 -5.89 -5.25
N CYS A 184 -3.41 -6.03 -4.42
CA CYS A 184 -2.45 -4.96 -4.13
C CYS A 184 -1.72 -4.46 -5.39
N ASN A 185 -1.37 -5.36 -6.32
CA ASN A 185 -0.88 -4.96 -7.65
C ASN A 185 -1.80 -3.96 -8.36
N CYS A 186 -3.10 -4.08 -8.16
CA CYS A 186 -4.09 -3.22 -8.79
C CYS A 186 -4.32 -1.92 -8.01
N THR A 187 -4.16 -1.91 -6.68
CA THR A 187 -4.46 -0.75 -5.83
C THR A 187 -3.26 0.16 -5.57
N SER A 188 -2.03 -0.36 -5.58
CA SER A 188 -0.81 0.42 -5.31
C SER A 188 -0.21 1.09 -6.56
N GLY A 189 -0.75 0.76 -7.75
CA GLY A 189 -0.42 1.43 -9.00
C GLY A 189 -1.42 2.54 -9.26
N SER A 190 -0.95 3.78 -9.41
CA SER A 190 -1.77 4.98 -9.60
C SER A 190 -3.00 4.78 -10.49
N ILE A 191 -4.18 4.99 -9.91
CA ILE A 191 -5.36 5.60 -10.53
C ILE A 191 -6.11 4.73 -11.56
N TRP A 192 -5.45 4.52 -12.68
CA TRP A 192 -6.10 4.37 -13.98
C TRP A 192 -6.61 2.97 -14.30
N MET A 193 -6.35 1.94 -13.47
CA MET A 193 -6.64 0.54 -13.85
C MET A 193 -7.56 -0.25 -12.92
N LEU A 194 -8.03 0.31 -11.80
CA LEU A 194 -8.96 -0.41 -10.93
C LEU A 194 -10.32 -0.68 -11.59
N ARG A 195 -10.71 0.14 -12.59
CA ARG A 195 -12.03 0.02 -13.23
C ARG A 195 -12.16 -1.17 -14.18
N CYS A 196 -11.09 -1.61 -14.84
CA CYS A 196 -11.19 -2.67 -15.87
C CYS A 196 -10.88 -4.08 -15.37
N ASN A 197 -10.11 -4.26 -14.28
CA ASN A 197 -9.63 -5.59 -13.91
C ASN A 197 -10.42 -6.25 -12.76
N LEU A 198 -11.02 -5.48 -11.85
CA LEU A 198 -11.74 -6.05 -10.71
C LEU A 198 -12.97 -6.86 -11.16
N GLU A 199 -13.82 -6.31 -12.03
CA GLU A 199 -15.05 -6.97 -12.47
C GLU A 199 -14.80 -8.26 -13.27
N GLY A 200 -13.80 -8.25 -14.15
CA GLY A 200 -13.41 -9.42 -14.95
C GLY A 200 -12.71 -10.52 -14.14
N TRP A 201 -12.04 -10.14 -13.04
CA TRP A 201 -11.36 -11.08 -12.16
C TRP A 201 -12.32 -11.70 -11.13
N LEU A 202 -13.26 -10.94 -10.58
CA LEU A 202 -14.28 -11.43 -9.64
C LEU A 202 -15.25 -12.43 -10.28
N LYS A 203 -15.56 -12.26 -11.58
CA LYS A 203 -16.28 -13.28 -12.35
C LYS A 203 -15.53 -14.62 -12.42
N ARG A 204 -14.20 -14.62 -12.40
CA ARG A 204 -13.37 -15.84 -12.41
C ARG A 204 -13.24 -16.49 -11.02
N GLN A 205 -13.25 -15.72 -9.95
CA GLN A 205 -13.03 -16.23 -8.58
C GLN A 205 -14.27 -16.81 -7.89
N ARG A 206 -15.49 -16.53 -8.37
CA ARG A 206 -16.70 -17.24 -7.90
C ARG A 206 -16.59 -18.77 -7.99
N LYS A 207 -15.67 -19.29 -8.82
CA LYS A 207 -15.41 -20.73 -8.93
C LYS A 207 -14.43 -21.29 -7.89
N ASN A 208 -13.65 -20.46 -7.18
CA ASN A 208 -12.51 -20.92 -6.36
C ASN A 208 -12.58 -20.53 -4.87
N LEU A 209 -13.67 -19.89 -4.41
CA LEU A 209 -13.88 -19.49 -3.01
C LEU A 209 -14.39 -20.67 -2.15
N SER A 210 -13.54 -21.66 -1.85
CA SER A 210 -13.84 -22.72 -0.86
C SER A 210 -12.64 -23.06 0.04
N TRP A 211 -11.99 -22.04 0.62
CA TRP A 211 -10.83 -22.22 1.51
C TRP A 211 -11.11 -21.91 2.98
N ALA A 212 -12.37 -21.73 3.37
CA ALA A 212 -12.71 -21.27 4.72
C ALA A 212 -12.35 -22.26 5.86
N ASP A 213 -11.97 -23.51 5.57
CA ASP A 213 -11.83 -24.57 6.58
C ASP A 213 -10.50 -25.36 6.56
N ALA A 214 -9.43 -24.86 5.94
CA ALA A 214 -8.12 -25.51 6.08
C ALA A 214 -7.46 -25.10 7.43
N PRO A 215 -7.06 -26.05 8.28
CA PRO A 215 -6.49 -25.79 9.61
C PRO A 215 -5.15 -25.05 9.60
#